data_AF-A0A9D8L5B3-F1
#
_entry.id   AF-A0A9D8L5B3-F1
#
_cell.length_a   1.000
_cell.length_b   1.000
_cell.length_c   1.000
_cell.angle_alpha   90.00
_cell.angle_beta   90.00
_cell.angle_gamma   90.00
#
_symmetry.space_group_name_H-M   'P 1'
#
loop_
_entity.id
_entity.type
_entity.pdbx_description
1 polymer ?
#
loop_
_entity_poly.entity_id
_entity_poly.type
_entity_poly.pdbx_seq_one_letter_code
_entity_poly.pdbx_strand_id
1 'polypeptide(L)' 'MAVRPEHLKHLDNLGDRLVIAGPFQTEEGKATGSFMVIEAPDLAAATALYAEDPYIRHGVFETYSISRWALTINRSAGR' A
#
# COMPACT_ATOMS: atom_id res chain seq x y z
N MET A 1 1.44 17.47 4.83
CA MET A 1 0.79 16.47 5.72
C MET A 1 1.85 15.86 6.61
N ALA A 2 1.75 16.04 7.93
CA ALA A 2 2.76 15.57 8.89
C ALA A 2 2.91 14.03 8.94
N VAL A 3 1.90 13.28 8.47
CA VAL A 3 1.84 11.81 8.54
C VAL A 3 2.61 11.09 7.42
N ARG A 4 2.93 11.79 6.31
CA ARG A 4 3.58 11.16 5.13
C ARG A 4 4.94 10.52 5.45
N PRO A 5 5.86 11.15 6.21
CA PRO A 5 7.12 10.52 6.58
C PRO A 5 6.92 9.22 7.39
N GLU A 6 5.94 9.18 8.29
CA GLU A 6 5.64 7.98 9.08
C GLU A 6 5.08 6.87 8.21
N HIS A 7 4.18 7.21 7.28
CA HIS A 7 3.66 6.27 6.29
C HIS A 7 4.79 5.65 5.45
N LEU A 8 5.68 6.47 4.89
CA LEU A 8 6.81 5.98 4.10
C LEU A 8 7.75 5.08 4.92
N LYS A 9 8.01 5.42 6.19
CA LYS A 9 8.78 4.57 7.11
C LYS A 9 8.08 3.24 7.40
N HIS A 10 6.75 3.26 7.58
CA HIS A 10 5.97 2.03 7.76
C HIS A 10 6.09 1.12 6.53
N LEU A 11 5.97 1.67 5.32
CA LEU A 11 6.13 0.93 4.07
C LEU A 11 7.53 0.32 3.94
N ASP A 12 8.58 1.08 4.25
CA ASP A 12 9.97 0.60 4.23
C ASP A 12 10.18 -0.58 5.20
N ASN A 13 9.59 -0.49 6.40
CA ASN A 13 9.66 -1.55 7.42
C ASN A 13 8.90 -2.84 7.03
N LEU A 14 8.04 -2.82 6.01
CA LEU A 14 7.40 -4.05 5.53
C LEU A 14 8.41 -4.97 4.82
N GLY A 15 9.52 -4.42 4.33
CA GLY A 15 10.59 -5.15 3.65
C GLY A 15 10.05 -5.94 2.45
N ASP A 16 10.44 -7.20 2.35
CA ASP A 16 10.07 -8.07 1.23
C ASP A 16 8.56 -8.30 1.10
N ARG A 17 7.79 -8.09 2.18
CA ARG A 17 6.32 -8.19 2.13
C ARG A 17 5.69 -7.10 1.29
N LEU A 18 6.32 -5.94 1.12
CA LEU A 18 5.80 -4.90 0.23
C LEU A 18 6.26 -5.19 -1.20
N VAL A 19 5.35 -5.62 -2.07
CA VAL A 19 5.69 -5.94 -3.48
C VAL A 19 5.87 -4.66 -4.27
N ILE A 20 4.84 -3.81 -4.27
CA ILE A 20 4.84 -2.50 -4.92
C ILE A 20 3.94 -1.56 -4.13
N ALA A 21 4.31 -0.28 -4.09
CA ALA A 21 3.47 0.78 -3.56
C ALA A 21 3.71 2.08 -4.32
N GLY A 22 2.66 2.87 -4.47
CA GLY A 22 2.77 4.19 -5.09
C GLY A 22 1.47 4.98 -4.95
N PRO A 23 1.54 6.31 -5.09
CA PRO A 23 0.34 7.12 -5.11
C PRO A 23 -0.39 6.96 -6.44
N PHE A 24 -1.72 7.00 -6.40
CA PHE A 24 -2.47 7.45 -7.58
C PHE A 24 -2.19 8.93 -7.78
N GLN A 25 -2.10 9.38 -9.04
CA GLN A 25 -1.76 10.77 -9.35
C GLN A 25 -2.77 11.38 -10.32
N THR A 26 -2.97 12.70 -10.20
CA THR A 26 -3.59 13.52 -11.26
C THR A 26 -2.63 13.66 -12.45
N GLU A 27 -3.09 14.27 -13.53
CA GLU A 27 -2.25 14.57 -14.71
C GLU A 27 -1.07 15.49 -14.36
N GLU A 28 -1.22 16.35 -13.35
CA GLU A 28 -0.16 17.24 -12.84
C GLU A 28 0.76 16.56 -11.82
N GLY A 29 0.60 15.25 -11.60
CA GLY A 29 1.43 14.47 -10.68
C GLY A 29 1.05 14.60 -9.19
N LYS A 30 -0.09 15.23 -8.87
CA LYS A 30 -0.53 15.36 -7.48
C LYS A 30 -1.14 14.05 -6.98
N ALA A 31 -0.72 13.59 -5.80
CA ALA A 31 -1.26 12.37 -5.21
C ALA A 31 -2.75 12.50 -4.85
N THR A 32 -3.56 11.51 -5.23
CA THR A 32 -5.01 11.42 -4.95
C THR A 32 -5.40 10.21 -4.10
N GLY A 33 -4.47 9.29 -3.88
CA GLY A 33 -4.68 8.09 -3.08
C GLY A 33 -3.43 7.22 -3.09
N SER A 34 -3.56 5.97 -2.64
CA SER A 34 -2.48 5.00 -2.63
C SER A 34 -2.91 3.68 -3.26
N PHE A 35 -1.97 3.06 -3.98
CA PHE A 35 -2.05 1.69 -4.43
C PHE A 35 -0.92 0.90 -3.80
N MET A 36 -1.23 -0.28 -3.27
CA MET A 36 -0.27 -1.15 -2.61
C MET A 36 -0.57 -2.61 -2.94
N VAL A 37 0.48 -3.38 -3.18
CA VAL A 37 0.44 -4.84 -3.23
C VAL A 37 1.38 -5.36 -2.16
N ILE A 38 0.86 -6.19 -1.25
CA ILE A 38 1.61 -6.82 -0.17
C ILE A 38 1.47 -8.34 -0.24
N GLU A 39 2.52 -9.05 0.15
CA GLU A 39 2.47 -10.49 0.40
C GLU A 39 1.97 -10.75 1.82
N ALA A 40 0.92 -11.56 1.91
CA ALA A 40 0.31 -12.00 3.16
C ALA A 40 -0.25 -13.42 2.98
N PRO A 41 -0.31 -14.24 4.04
CA PRO A 41 -0.81 -15.61 3.96
C PRO A 41 -2.30 -15.67 3.58
N ASP A 42 -3.08 -14.67 4.00
CA ASP A 42 -4.50 -14.57 3.74
C ASP A 42 -4.99 -13.10 3.79
N LEU A 43 -6.28 -12.90 3.51
CA LEU A 43 -6.91 -11.58 3.50
C LEU A 43 -6.98 -10.95 4.89
N ALA A 44 -7.09 -11.74 5.96
CA ALA A 44 -7.16 -11.23 7.32
C ALA A 44 -5.81 -10.66 7.76
N ALA A 45 -4.71 -11.36 7.47
CA ALA A 45 -3.35 -10.88 7.70
C ALA A 45 -3.04 -9.62 6.87
N ALA A 46 -3.47 -9.58 5.60
CA ALA A 46 -3.34 -8.39 4.77
C ALA A 46 -4.10 -7.19 5.36
N THR A 47 -5.32 -7.43 5.84
CA THR A 47 -6.16 -6.39 6.47
C THR A 47 -5.54 -5.87 7.76
N ALA A 48 -5.01 -6.76 8.61
CA ALA A 48 -4.33 -6.38 9.84
C ALA A 48 -3.07 -5.54 9.57
N LEU A 49 -2.24 -5.96 8.60
CA LEU A 49 -1.07 -5.19 8.19
C LEU A 49 -1.45 -3.80 7.69
N TYR A 50 -2.47 -3.71 6.84
CA TYR A 50 -2.92 -2.42 6.31
C TYR A 50 -3.51 -1.50 7.38
N ALA A 51 -4.18 -2.06 8.41
CA ALA A 51 -4.72 -1.29 9.53
C ALA A 51 -3.63 -0.61 10.39
N GLU A 52 -2.39 -1.07 10.34
CA GLU A 52 -1.25 -0.47 11.03
C GLU A 52 -0.67 0.75 10.29
N ASP A 53 -1.04 0.95 9.03
CA ASP A 53 -0.56 2.07 8.21
C ASP A 53 -0.94 3.41 8.87
N PRO A 54 0.01 4.33 9.08
CA PRO A 54 -0.27 5.66 9.61
C PRO A 54 -1.36 6.43 8.85
N TYR A 55 -1.47 6.28 7.53
CA TYR A 55 -2.56 6.90 6.77
C TYR A 55 -3.93 6.36 7.16
N ILE A 56 -4.05 5.08 7.52
CA ILE A 56 -5.30 4.49 8.00
C ILE A 56 -5.59 4.97 9.42
N ARG A 57 -4.60 4.88 10.33
CA ARG A 57 -4.76 5.29 11.73
C ARG A 57 -5.07 6.78 11.90
N HIS A 58 -4.57 7.62 11.01
CA HIS A 58 -4.84 9.05 11.01
C HIS A 58 -6.00 9.48 10.11
N GLY A 59 -6.74 8.53 9.51
CA GLY A 59 -7.92 8.83 8.70
C GLY A 59 -7.63 9.68 7.47
N VAL A 60 -6.46 9.48 6.83
CA VAL A 60 -6.05 10.23 5.63
C VAL A 60 -6.90 9.84 4.42
N PHE A 61 -7.32 8.58 4.34
CA PHE A 61 -8.20 8.11 3.27
C PHE A 61 -9.66 8.26 3.64
N GLU A 62 -10.45 8.78 2.70
CA GLU A 62 -11.91 8.79 2.83
C GLU A 62 -12.49 7.37 2.79
N THR A 63 -11.95 6.53 1.90
CA THR A 63 -12.34 5.12 1.76
C THR A 63 -11.13 4.26 1.36
N TYR A 64 -11.20 2.96 1.65
CA TYR A 64 -10.23 1.97 1.17
C TYR A 64 -10.91 0.62 0.96
N SER A 65 -10.30 -0.23 0.15
CA SER A 65 -10.74 -1.61 -0.09
C SER A 65 -9.54 -2.54 -0.16
N ILE A 66 -9.68 -3.75 0.37
CA ILE A 66 -8.62 -4.76 0.37
C ILE A 66 -9.17 -6.01 -0.30
N SER A 67 -8.46 -6.48 -1.32
CA SER A 67 -8.86 -7.63 -2.13
C SER A 67 -7.66 -8.52 -2.41
N ARG A 68 -7.90 -9.83 -2.53
CA ARG A 68 -6.89 -10.74 -3.09
C ARG A 68 -6.65 -10.38 -4.54
N TRP A 69 -5.39 -10.23 -4.92
CA TRP A 69 -4.97 -9.98 -6.29
C TRP A 69 -3.92 -11.01 -6.72
N ALA A 70 -3.92 -11.36 -8.01
CA ALA A 70 -2.95 -12.25 -8.61
C ALA A 70 -2.43 -11.63 -9.91
N LEU A 71 -1.11 -11.52 -10.04
CA LEU A 71 -0.46 -11.09 -11.27
C LEU A 71 -0.51 -12.23 -12.30
N THR A 72 -1.27 -12.05 -13.37
CA THR A 72 -1.46 -13.08 -14.41
C THR A 72 -0.55 -12.88 -15.64
N ILE A 73 -0.22 -11.64 -15.99
CA ILE A 73 0.55 -11.28 -17.20
C ILE A 73 1.64 -10.27 -16.81
N ASN A 74 2.82 -10.33 -17.46
CA ASN A 74 3.98 -9.47 -17.19
C ASN A 74 4.54 -9.60 -15.77
N ARG A 75 4.73 -10.83 -15.29
CA ARG A 75 5.61 -11.10 -14.15
C ARG A 75 7.03 -10.73 -14.60
N SER A 76 7.48 -9.51 -14.36
CA SER A 76 8.90 -9.17 -14.53
C SER A 76 9.67 -10.11 -13.61
N ALA A 77 10.38 -11.07 -14.21
CA ALA A 77 11.29 -11.93 -13.48
C ALA A 77 12.33 -11.02 -12.82
N GLY A 78 12.44 -11.07 -11.49
CA GLY A 78 13.41 -10.28 -10.75
C GLY A 78 12.80 -9.59 -9.55
N ARG A 79 12.48 -10.37 -8.53
CA ARG A 79 12.89 -10.02 -7.17
C ARG A 79 13.89 -11.08 -6.73
#